data_AF-A0A314L8X3-F1
#
_entry.id   AF-A0A314L8X3-F1
#
_cell.length_a   1.000
_cell.length_b   1.000
_cell.length_c   1.000
_cell.angle_alpha   90.00
_cell.angle_beta   90.00
_cell.angle_gamma   90.00
#
_symmetry.space_group_name_H-M   'P 1'
#
loop_
_entity.id
_entity.type
_entity.pdbx_description
1 polymer ?
#
loop_
_entity_poly.entity_id
_entity_poly.type
_entity_poly.pdbx_seq_one_letter_code
_entity_poly.pdbx_strand_id
1 'polypeptide(L)'
;MNSFWKYYSGEKVAPFPTIFIGGNHEASNYLWELYYGGWAAPQIYFLGFAGVIKFGNIRIGGLSGIYKSHDYNRGHYEKLPYNQRDIRSIYHVREYDVHKLLEVEEPIDIFLSHDWPVGITDCGNLKALLRQKPFFEQEIQEGTLGSRPAAELLAKLRPSYWFSAHLHCKFAALVQHEKDGPSTKFLALDKCLPGRKFLQVIEIESGPGPHELQFDEEWLAITRKYNAVLPLTTRRANYSGVHLDTEQCHQFVRNKLQTRGSKPFEFVQTAPCYNPSHPVANDVFHG
;
A
#
# COMPACT_ATOMS: atom_id res chain seq x y z
N MET A 1 -14.49 -0.38 15.24
CA MET A 1 -13.13 -0.88 14.92
C MET A 1 -13.02 -2.31 15.48
N ASN A 2 -12.11 -3.14 14.97
CA ASN A 2 -11.90 -4.54 15.38
C ASN A 2 -13.02 -5.53 14.97
N SER A 3 -13.65 -5.32 13.81
CA SER A 3 -14.68 -6.21 13.26
C SER A 3 -14.21 -7.09 12.11
N PHE A 4 -12.93 -7.00 11.71
CA PHE A 4 -12.38 -7.74 10.56
C PHE A 4 -12.51 -9.26 10.74
N TRP A 5 -12.39 -9.77 11.96
CA TRP A 5 -12.52 -11.19 12.27
C TRP A 5 -13.83 -11.81 11.77
N LYS A 6 -14.92 -11.04 11.70
CA LYS A 6 -16.21 -11.49 11.16
C LYS A 6 -16.14 -11.83 9.66
N TYR A 7 -15.31 -11.11 8.92
CA TYR A 7 -15.07 -11.39 7.50
C TYR A 7 -14.11 -12.55 7.33
N TYR A 8 -13.06 -12.60 8.15
CA TYR A 8 -12.10 -13.70 8.17
C TYR A 8 -12.76 -15.06 8.50
N SER A 9 -13.75 -15.06 9.41
CA SER A 9 -14.50 -16.26 9.80
C SER A 9 -15.64 -16.63 8.84
N GLY A 10 -16.00 -15.74 7.92
CA GLY A 10 -17.16 -15.92 7.05
C GLY A 10 -18.51 -15.58 7.68
N GLU A 11 -18.56 -15.07 8.93
CA GLU A 11 -19.79 -14.52 9.53
C GLU A 11 -20.36 -13.35 8.69
N LYS A 12 -19.46 -12.60 8.04
CA LYS A 12 -19.80 -11.55 7.08
C LYS A 12 -19.07 -11.76 5.77
N VAL A 13 -19.70 -11.33 4.69
CA VAL A 13 -19.11 -11.32 3.34
C VAL A 13 -18.99 -9.88 2.87
N ALA A 14 -17.83 -9.50 2.31
CA ALA A 14 -17.67 -8.19 1.71
C ALA A 14 -18.48 -8.13 0.41
N PRO A 15 -19.37 -7.13 0.23
CA PRO A 15 -20.28 -7.07 -0.92
C PRO A 15 -19.58 -6.75 -2.24
N PHE A 16 -18.37 -6.19 -2.17
CA PHE A 16 -17.56 -5.81 -3.33
C PHE A 16 -16.11 -6.26 -3.13
N PRO A 17 -15.38 -6.58 -4.21
CA PRO A 17 -13.94 -6.72 -4.16
C PRO A 17 -13.33 -5.47 -3.54
N THR A 18 -12.62 -5.64 -2.43
CA THR A 18 -12.04 -4.56 -1.63
C THR A 18 -10.53 -4.72 -1.64
N ILE A 19 -9.83 -3.85 -2.34
CA ILE A 19 -8.37 -3.80 -2.35
C ILE A 19 -7.92 -2.79 -1.30
N PHE A 20 -6.93 -3.15 -0.48
CA PHE A 20 -6.39 -2.24 0.54
C PHE A 20 -4.86 -2.34 0.67
N ILE A 21 -4.29 -1.27 1.21
CA ILE A 21 -2.91 -1.20 1.71
C ILE A 21 -2.95 -1.04 3.24
N GLY A 22 -1.85 -1.37 3.91
CA GLY A 22 -1.73 -1.21 5.36
C GLY A 22 -1.46 0.24 5.75
N GLY A 23 -2.00 0.66 6.89
CA GLY A 23 -1.64 1.90 7.56
C GLY A 23 -0.76 1.65 8.79
N ASN A 24 -1.04 2.35 9.88
CA ASN A 24 -0.33 2.22 11.15
C ASN A 24 -1.17 1.59 12.28
N HIS A 25 -2.35 1.04 11.96
CA HIS A 25 -3.26 0.36 12.90
C HIS A 25 -3.66 -0.99 12.31
N GLU A 26 -2.73 -1.94 12.29
CA GLU A 26 -2.90 -3.20 11.56
C GLU A 26 -2.69 -4.43 12.45
N ALA A 27 -3.26 -5.56 12.03
CA ALA A 27 -2.83 -6.87 12.50
C ALA A 27 -1.51 -7.25 11.78
N SER A 28 -0.41 -6.58 12.15
CA SER A 28 0.84 -6.61 11.39
C SER A 28 1.44 -8.02 11.23
N ASN A 29 1.22 -8.90 12.21
CA ASN A 29 1.64 -10.30 12.12
C ASN A 29 0.92 -11.03 10.97
N TYR A 30 -0.39 -10.80 10.82
CA TYR A 30 -1.18 -11.40 9.75
C TYR A 30 -0.83 -10.79 8.39
N LEU A 31 -0.68 -9.46 8.32
CA LEU A 31 -0.27 -8.80 7.06
C LEU A 31 1.15 -9.19 6.62
N TRP A 32 2.03 -9.56 7.54
CA TRP A 32 3.37 -10.07 7.22
C TRP A 32 3.33 -11.42 6.48
N GLU A 33 2.38 -12.31 6.80
CA GLU A 33 2.16 -13.56 6.03
C GLU A 33 1.78 -13.25 4.56
N LEU A 34 1.17 -12.10 4.34
CA LEU A 34 0.73 -11.60 3.04
C LEU A 34 1.67 -10.48 2.53
N TYR A 35 2.97 -10.54 2.84
CA TYR A 35 3.95 -9.53 2.46
C TYR A 35 3.91 -9.17 0.96
N TYR A 36 3.76 -10.18 0.09
CA TYR A 36 3.65 -10.03 -1.37
C TYR A 36 2.22 -9.75 -1.88
N GLY A 37 1.28 -9.55 -0.96
CA GLY A 37 -0.14 -9.40 -1.25
C GLY A 37 -0.90 -10.73 -1.32
N GLY A 38 -2.22 -10.65 -1.18
CA GLY A 38 -3.11 -11.80 -1.19
C GLY A 38 -4.46 -11.51 -0.56
N TRP A 39 -5.40 -12.46 -0.65
CA TRP A 39 -6.69 -12.33 0.01
C TRP A 39 -6.51 -12.41 1.53
N ALA A 40 -6.80 -11.32 2.22
CA ALA A 40 -6.85 -11.28 3.68
C ALA A 40 -8.14 -11.93 4.22
N ALA A 41 -9.20 -11.92 3.42
CA ALA A 41 -10.48 -12.62 3.63
C ALA A 41 -11.18 -12.74 2.26
N PRO A 42 -12.27 -13.50 2.12
CA PRO A 42 -13.05 -13.53 0.88
C PRO A 42 -13.43 -12.11 0.45
N GLN A 43 -13.17 -11.76 -0.81
CA GLN A 43 -13.42 -10.44 -1.42
C GLN A 43 -12.60 -9.27 -0.82
N ILE A 44 -11.63 -9.52 0.08
CA ILE A 44 -10.76 -8.49 0.66
C ILE A 44 -9.30 -8.81 0.34
N TYR A 45 -8.70 -8.06 -0.58
CA TYR A 45 -7.34 -8.26 -1.08
C TYR A 45 -6.37 -7.24 -0.47
N PHE A 46 -5.37 -7.72 0.25
CA PHE A 46 -4.24 -6.90 0.69
C PHE A 46 -3.24 -6.80 -0.46
N LEU A 47 -2.85 -5.58 -0.83
CA LEU A 47 -1.90 -5.34 -1.92
C LEU A 47 -0.46 -5.79 -1.57
N GLY A 48 -0.17 -6.01 -0.29
CA GLY A 48 1.17 -6.29 0.21
C GLY A 48 1.82 -5.04 0.79
N PHE A 49 3.08 -5.18 1.23
CA PHE A 49 3.85 -4.05 1.75
C PHE A 49 4.16 -3.02 0.66
N ALA A 50 4.33 -3.50 -0.56
CA ALA A 50 4.23 -2.76 -1.81
C ALA A 50 3.68 -3.71 -2.86
N GLY A 51 2.93 -3.20 -3.84
CA GLY A 51 2.34 -4.05 -4.87
C GLY A 51 1.78 -3.29 -6.06
N VAL A 52 1.69 -3.98 -7.21
CA VAL A 52 0.86 -3.58 -8.35
C VAL A 52 0.02 -4.77 -8.79
N ILE A 53 -1.28 -4.53 -9.00
CA ILE A 53 -2.22 -5.52 -9.55
C ILE A 53 -3.04 -4.88 -10.66
N LYS A 54 -3.77 -5.71 -11.41
CA LYS A 54 -4.75 -5.27 -12.40
C LYS A 54 -6.17 -5.56 -11.91
N PHE A 55 -7.10 -4.68 -12.23
CA PHE A 55 -8.54 -4.93 -12.14
C PHE A 55 -9.18 -4.64 -13.50
N GLY A 56 -9.48 -5.69 -14.26
CA GLY A 56 -9.67 -5.54 -15.70
C GLY A 56 -8.37 -5.01 -16.35
N ASN A 57 -8.46 -3.88 -17.06
CA ASN A 57 -7.29 -3.21 -17.65
C ASN A 57 -6.68 -2.11 -16.76
N ILE A 58 -7.25 -1.82 -15.59
CA ILE A 58 -6.78 -0.75 -14.69
C ILE A 58 -5.64 -1.27 -13.83
N ARG A 59 -4.49 -0.58 -13.85
CA ARG A 59 -3.33 -0.88 -12.99
C ARG A 59 -3.40 -0.10 -11.69
N ILE A 60 -3.37 -0.84 -10.58
CA ILE A 60 -3.48 -0.30 -9.22
C ILE A 60 -2.19 -0.62 -8.47
N GLY A 61 -1.38 0.41 -8.23
CA GLY A 61 -0.19 0.35 -7.40
C GLY A 61 -0.44 0.80 -5.97
N GLY A 62 0.44 0.44 -5.05
CA GLY A 62 0.39 1.01 -3.72
C GLY A 62 1.56 0.66 -2.81
N LEU A 63 1.71 1.50 -1.80
CA LEU A 63 2.73 1.44 -0.77
C LEU A 63 2.06 1.45 0.61
N SER A 64 2.23 0.36 1.36
CA SER A 64 1.71 0.25 2.72
C SER A 64 2.61 0.94 3.74
N GLY A 65 1.99 1.40 4.83
CA GLY A 65 2.69 1.90 6.00
C GLY A 65 2.86 3.42 6.06
N ILE A 66 3.61 3.86 7.07
CA ILE A 66 3.95 5.27 7.29
C ILE A 66 5.45 5.50 7.25
N TYR A 67 5.88 6.67 6.82
CA TYR A 67 7.30 6.98 6.70
C TYR A 67 7.92 7.36 8.05
N LYS A 68 9.01 6.70 8.41
CA LYS A 68 9.91 7.09 9.50
C LYS A 68 11.37 6.99 9.06
N SER A 69 12.05 8.12 9.03
CA SER A 69 13.42 8.23 8.52
C SER A 69 14.42 7.28 9.18
N HIS A 70 14.27 7.01 10.48
CA HIS A 70 15.18 6.16 11.25
C HIS A 70 15.06 4.66 10.94
N ASP A 71 13.95 4.22 10.33
CA ASP A 71 13.73 2.83 9.90
C ASP A 71 13.78 2.64 8.39
N TYR A 72 13.65 3.72 7.60
CA TYR A 72 13.57 3.66 6.13
C TYR A 72 14.69 2.83 5.47
N ASN A 73 15.94 3.03 5.88
CA ASN A 73 17.10 2.33 5.32
C ASN A 73 17.38 0.97 5.97
N ARG A 74 16.51 0.49 6.87
CA ARG A 74 16.64 -0.83 7.51
C ARG A 74 15.82 -1.86 6.74
N GLY A 75 16.12 -3.14 6.95
CA GLY A 75 15.22 -4.20 6.53
C GLY A 75 14.02 -4.39 7.46
N HIS A 76 13.24 -5.41 7.15
CA HIS A 76 12.18 -5.96 7.99
C HIS A 76 12.79 -6.99 8.94
N TYR A 77 13.25 -6.53 10.10
CA TYR A 77 14.00 -7.33 11.08
C TYR A 77 13.13 -7.87 12.22
N GLU A 78 11.88 -7.42 12.28
CA GLU A 78 10.91 -7.74 13.30
C GLU A 78 10.64 -9.25 13.32
N LYS A 79 10.62 -9.85 14.52
CA LYS A 79 10.38 -11.29 14.69
C LYS A 79 9.27 -11.52 15.68
N LEU A 80 8.43 -12.51 15.42
CA LEU A 80 7.41 -12.93 16.36
C LEU A 80 8.05 -13.64 17.58
N PRO A 81 7.49 -13.45 18.79
CA PRO A 81 6.44 -12.49 19.13
C PRO A 81 6.95 -11.04 19.09
N TYR A 82 6.16 -10.13 18.52
CA TYR A 82 6.54 -8.72 18.45
C TYR A 82 6.55 -8.08 19.83
N ASN A 83 7.61 -7.33 20.11
CA ASN A 83 7.63 -6.41 21.25
C ASN A 83 7.04 -5.03 20.86
N GLN A 84 6.99 -4.11 21.82
CA GLN A 84 6.48 -2.74 21.63
C GLN A 84 7.20 -1.90 20.57
N ARG A 85 8.48 -2.21 20.29
CA ARG A 85 9.21 -1.56 19.22
C ARG A 85 8.86 -2.19 17.88
N ASP A 86 8.85 -3.52 17.81
CA ASP A 86 8.57 -4.26 16.58
C ASP A 86 7.16 -3.97 16.05
N ILE A 87 6.15 -3.90 16.92
CA ILE A 87 4.77 -3.59 16.52
C ILE A 87 4.65 -2.20 15.89
N ARG A 88 5.57 -1.28 16.19
CA ARG A 88 5.64 0.05 15.58
C ARG A 88 6.46 0.05 14.31
N SER A 89 7.64 -0.58 14.33
CA SER A 89 8.55 -0.53 13.19
C SER A 89 8.09 -1.39 12.02
N ILE A 90 7.29 -2.44 12.24
CA ILE A 90 6.80 -3.35 11.19
C ILE A 90 5.99 -2.63 10.10
N TYR A 91 5.22 -1.61 10.44
CA TYR A 91 4.43 -0.85 9.45
C TYR A 91 5.16 0.39 8.92
N HIS A 92 6.42 0.63 9.30
CA HIS A 92 7.17 1.74 8.70
C HIS A 92 7.60 1.38 7.27
N VAL A 93 7.47 2.34 6.35
CA VAL A 93 7.94 2.19 4.95
C VAL A 93 9.43 1.86 4.92
N ARG A 94 9.84 0.90 4.09
CA ARG A 94 11.25 0.55 3.84
C ARG A 94 11.69 0.95 2.44
N GLU A 95 12.96 1.31 2.33
CA GLU A 95 13.61 1.66 1.06
C GLU A 95 13.53 0.52 0.05
N TYR A 96 13.63 -0.74 0.49
CA TYR A 96 13.47 -1.91 -0.38
C TYR A 96 12.11 -1.96 -1.09
N ASP A 97 11.03 -1.64 -0.37
CA ASP A 97 9.67 -1.67 -0.92
C ASP A 97 9.46 -0.55 -1.94
N VAL A 98 10.03 0.63 -1.65
CA VAL A 98 10.02 1.79 -2.54
C VAL A 98 10.89 1.55 -3.77
N HIS A 99 12.07 0.96 -3.61
CA HIS A 99 12.98 0.62 -4.71
C HIS A 99 12.28 -0.23 -5.76
N LYS A 100 11.57 -1.29 -5.36
CA LYS A 100 10.81 -2.12 -6.30
C LYS A 100 9.78 -1.30 -7.10
N LEU A 101 9.06 -0.39 -6.45
CA LEU A 101 8.07 0.46 -7.13
C LEU A 101 8.73 1.49 -8.06
N LEU A 102 9.96 1.93 -7.76
CA LEU A 102 10.75 2.77 -8.65
C LEU A 102 11.22 2.04 -9.92
N GLU A 103 11.17 0.71 -9.98
CA GLU A 103 11.49 -0.07 -11.19
C GLU A 103 10.29 -0.23 -12.15
N VAL A 104 9.07 0.17 -11.76
CA VAL A 104 7.85 0.04 -12.61
C VAL A 104 7.82 1.04 -13.78
N GLU A 105 8.00 0.59 -15.01
CA GLU A 105 8.03 1.45 -16.20
C GLU A 105 6.66 1.60 -16.85
N GLU A 106 5.84 0.55 -16.84
CA GLU A 106 4.49 0.66 -17.43
C GLU A 106 3.63 1.67 -16.63
N PRO A 107 2.72 2.41 -17.29
CA PRO A 107 1.86 3.40 -16.63
C PRO A 107 0.98 2.79 -15.53
N ILE A 108 0.81 3.51 -14.42
CA ILE A 108 -0.13 3.15 -13.34
C ILE A 108 -1.33 4.09 -13.39
N ASP A 109 -2.54 3.56 -13.31
CA ASP A 109 -3.75 4.38 -13.30
C ASP A 109 -4.07 4.94 -11.92
N ILE A 110 -3.96 4.09 -10.89
CA ILE A 110 -4.29 4.40 -9.51
C ILE A 110 -3.12 4.03 -8.62
N PHE A 111 -2.69 4.95 -7.77
CA PHE A 111 -1.71 4.67 -6.73
C PHE A 111 -2.26 4.96 -5.32
N LEU A 112 -1.98 4.07 -4.38
CA LEU A 112 -2.40 4.17 -2.98
C LEU A 112 -1.19 4.36 -2.06
N SER A 113 -1.25 5.33 -1.15
CA SER A 113 -0.33 5.42 -0.01
C SER A 113 -1.08 5.83 1.25
N HIS A 114 -0.73 5.32 2.42
CA HIS A 114 -1.43 5.74 3.64
C HIS A 114 -1.07 7.19 4.00
N ASP A 115 0.23 7.48 4.10
CA ASP A 115 0.76 8.83 4.24
C ASP A 115 0.63 9.63 2.95
N TRP A 116 0.51 10.95 3.09
CA TRP A 116 0.50 11.88 1.95
C TRP A 116 1.90 12.05 1.40
N PRO A 117 2.08 12.23 0.08
CA PRO A 117 3.33 12.74 -0.48
C PRO A 117 3.70 14.10 0.13
N VAL A 118 4.94 14.28 0.57
CA VAL A 118 5.44 15.61 0.99
C VAL A 118 5.27 16.61 -0.15
N GLY A 119 4.85 17.84 0.16
CA GLY A 119 4.65 18.92 -0.82
C GLY A 119 3.31 18.89 -1.56
N ILE A 120 2.49 17.85 -1.38
CA ILE A 120 1.20 17.75 -2.07
C ILE A 120 0.23 18.90 -1.74
N THR A 121 0.44 19.55 -0.60
CA THR A 121 -0.37 20.68 -0.14
C THR A 121 -0.24 21.90 -1.05
N ASP A 122 0.87 22.04 -1.75
CA ASP A 122 1.16 23.15 -2.66
C ASP A 122 0.33 23.05 -3.94
N CYS A 123 -0.15 21.84 -4.26
CA CYS A 123 -0.97 21.53 -5.43
C CYS A 123 -2.48 21.64 -5.16
N GLY A 124 -2.88 22.14 -3.97
CA GLY A 124 -4.29 22.24 -3.57
C GLY A 124 -4.62 23.54 -2.83
N ASN A 125 -5.78 23.58 -2.17
CA ASN A 125 -6.20 24.77 -1.43
C ASN A 125 -5.57 24.81 -0.01
N LEU A 126 -4.31 25.21 0.05
CA LEU A 126 -3.55 25.30 1.30
C LEU A 126 -4.23 26.17 2.37
N LYS A 127 -4.81 27.32 1.97
CA LYS A 127 -5.52 28.21 2.91
C LYS A 127 -6.71 27.51 3.58
N ALA A 128 -7.48 26.74 2.81
CA ALA A 128 -8.60 25.99 3.37
C ALA A 128 -8.12 24.86 4.29
N LEU A 129 -7.03 24.18 3.94
CA LEU A 129 -6.41 23.14 4.77
C LEU A 129 -5.93 23.72 6.11
N LEU A 130 -5.16 24.80 6.10
CA LEU A 130 -4.62 25.42 7.32
C LEU A 130 -5.72 26.00 8.22
N ARG A 131 -6.84 26.47 7.65
CA ARG A 131 -8.02 26.85 8.45
C ARG A 131 -8.61 25.65 9.20
N GLN A 132 -8.57 24.45 8.61
CA GLN A 132 -9.05 23.22 9.26
C GLN A 132 -8.01 22.60 10.21
N LYS A 133 -6.72 22.71 9.87
CA LYS A 133 -5.59 22.07 10.54
C LYS A 133 -4.43 23.08 10.68
N PRO A 134 -4.53 24.09 11.56
CA PRO A 134 -3.51 25.15 11.66
C PRO A 134 -2.12 24.62 12.01
N PHE A 135 -2.04 23.55 12.80
CA PHE A 135 -0.80 22.92 13.22
C PHE A 135 0.02 22.29 12.08
N PHE A 136 -0.56 22.08 10.90
CA PHE A 136 0.19 21.63 9.72
C PHE A 136 1.08 22.72 9.14
N GLU A 137 0.88 24.00 9.47
CA GLU A 137 1.64 25.10 8.88
C GLU A 137 3.15 24.93 9.06
N GLN A 138 3.58 24.61 10.28
CA GLN A 138 5.00 24.38 10.57
C GLN A 138 5.54 23.14 9.83
N GLU A 139 4.82 22.02 9.88
CA GLU A 139 5.26 20.78 9.23
C GLU A 139 5.35 20.91 7.70
N ILE A 140 4.47 21.72 7.10
CA ILE A 140 4.51 22.04 5.66
C ILE A 140 5.73 22.90 5.34
N GLN A 141 5.97 23.97 6.11
CA GLN A 141 7.13 24.86 5.91
C GLN A 141 8.47 24.12 6.07
N GLU A 142 8.55 23.18 7.01
CA GLU A 142 9.74 22.35 7.25
C GLU A 142 9.87 21.17 6.26
N GLY A 143 8.84 20.90 5.45
CA GLY A 143 8.81 19.74 4.54
C GLY A 143 8.83 18.40 5.29
N THR A 144 8.15 18.34 6.43
CA THR A 144 8.04 17.17 7.30
C THR A 144 6.62 16.57 7.31
N LEU A 145 5.59 17.30 6.83
CA LEU A 145 4.25 16.75 6.67
C LEU A 145 4.20 15.73 5.53
N GLY A 146 4.11 14.44 5.89
CA GLY A 146 3.93 13.33 4.95
C GLY A 146 5.18 12.50 4.71
N SER A 147 5.18 11.77 3.59
CA SER A 147 6.17 10.77 3.21
C SER A 147 7.01 11.24 2.03
N ARG A 148 8.33 11.36 2.25
CA ARG A 148 9.31 11.67 1.19
C ARG A 148 9.38 10.57 0.12
N PRO A 149 9.40 9.28 0.49
CA PRO A 149 9.34 8.22 -0.52
C PRO A 149 8.05 8.21 -1.34
N ALA A 150 6.91 8.59 -0.75
CA ALA A 150 5.67 8.75 -1.51
C ALA A 150 5.75 9.89 -2.53
N ALA A 151 6.43 11.00 -2.20
CA ALA A 151 6.67 12.09 -3.15
C ALA A 151 7.61 11.67 -4.30
N GLU A 152 8.64 10.89 -4.01
CA GLU A 152 9.53 10.30 -5.03
C GLU A 152 8.75 9.39 -6.00
N LEU A 153 7.92 8.51 -5.45
CA LEU A 153 7.06 7.63 -6.24
C LEU A 153 6.03 8.40 -7.06
N LEU A 154 5.41 9.45 -6.51
CA LEU A 154 4.48 10.31 -7.24
C LEU A 154 5.16 10.99 -8.43
N ALA A 155 6.37 11.52 -8.24
CA ALA A 155 7.13 12.19 -9.30
C ALA A 155 7.56 11.23 -10.42
N LYS A 156 7.89 9.98 -10.05
CA LYS A 156 8.33 8.94 -10.98
C LYS A 156 7.15 8.30 -11.72
N LEU A 157 6.15 7.81 -10.99
CA LEU A 157 5.07 6.96 -11.54
C LEU A 157 3.97 7.76 -12.21
N ARG A 158 3.77 9.02 -11.77
CA ARG A 158 2.83 9.99 -12.34
C ARG A 158 1.43 9.39 -12.66
N PRO A 159 0.79 8.69 -11.70
CA PRO A 159 -0.46 7.98 -11.98
C PRO A 159 -1.60 8.96 -12.26
N SER A 160 -2.65 8.51 -12.95
CA SER A 160 -3.85 9.34 -13.16
C SER A 160 -4.50 9.77 -11.83
N TYR A 161 -4.49 8.87 -10.85
CA TYR A 161 -5.04 9.08 -9.51
C TYR A 161 -4.06 8.69 -8.41
N TRP A 162 -4.00 9.50 -7.36
CA TRP A 162 -3.28 9.18 -6.13
C TRP A 162 -4.21 9.33 -4.92
N PHE A 163 -4.37 8.27 -4.13
CA PHE A 163 -5.22 8.28 -2.95
C PHE A 163 -4.43 8.10 -1.67
N SER A 164 -4.75 8.94 -0.67
CA SER A 164 -4.14 8.85 0.67
C SER A 164 -5.12 9.02 1.82
N ALA A 165 -4.64 8.79 3.04
CA ALA A 165 -5.43 8.90 4.26
C ALA A 165 -4.58 9.49 5.40
N HIS A 166 -4.58 8.85 6.57
CA HIS A 166 -3.77 9.14 7.77
C HIS A 166 -4.02 10.50 8.47
N LEU A 167 -4.03 11.63 7.75
CA LEU A 167 -4.10 12.98 8.32
C LEU A 167 -5.50 13.43 8.79
N HIS A 168 -6.49 12.54 8.69
CA HIS A 168 -7.87 12.73 9.17
C HIS A 168 -8.49 14.06 8.69
N CYS A 169 -8.39 14.30 7.38
CA CYS A 169 -9.10 15.37 6.68
C CYS A 169 -9.22 15.04 5.20
N LYS A 170 -10.29 15.54 4.56
CA LYS A 170 -10.41 15.48 3.10
C LYS A 170 -9.61 16.61 2.47
N PHE A 171 -8.74 16.29 1.53
CA PHE A 171 -7.97 17.26 0.77
C PHE A 171 -7.85 16.80 -0.68
N ALA A 172 -8.04 17.72 -1.61
CA ALA A 172 -7.91 17.45 -3.04
C ALA A 172 -6.85 18.39 -3.61
N ALA A 173 -6.02 17.84 -4.49
CA ALA A 173 -4.96 18.55 -5.18
C ALA A 173 -4.82 18.05 -6.62
N LEU A 174 -4.30 18.91 -7.48
CA LEU A 174 -3.99 18.57 -8.87
C LEU A 174 -2.50 18.76 -9.10
N VAL A 175 -1.79 17.66 -9.30
CA VAL A 175 -0.33 17.67 -9.50
C VAL A 175 -0.07 17.73 -10.99
N GLN A 176 0.49 18.86 -11.45
CA GLN A 176 0.91 19.03 -12.83
C GLN A 176 2.39 18.62 -12.95
N HIS A 177 2.68 17.52 -13.65
CA HIS A 177 4.05 16.97 -13.73
C HIS A 177 4.95 17.74 -14.68
N GLU A 178 4.39 18.18 -15.81
CA GLU A 178 5.09 18.93 -16.86
C GLU A 178 4.16 20.02 -17.39
N LYS A 179 4.73 21.07 -17.99
CA LYS A 179 3.92 22.11 -18.66
C LYS A 179 3.15 21.45 -19.82
N ASP A 180 1.82 21.49 -19.76
CA ASP A 180 0.90 20.85 -20.71
C ASP A 180 0.94 19.31 -20.72
N GLY A 181 1.59 18.68 -19.74
CA GLY A 181 1.67 17.23 -19.58
C GLY A 181 0.51 16.59 -18.81
N PRO A 182 0.56 15.27 -18.54
CA PRO A 182 -0.42 14.60 -17.71
C PRO A 182 -0.41 15.14 -16.27
N SER A 183 -1.57 15.09 -15.63
CA SER A 183 -1.77 15.52 -14.26
C SER A 183 -2.23 14.37 -13.37
N THR A 184 -1.75 14.30 -12.13
CA THR A 184 -2.29 13.38 -11.12
C THR A 184 -3.38 14.07 -10.31
N LYS A 185 -4.55 13.44 -10.24
CA LYS A 185 -5.64 13.85 -9.34
C LYS A 185 -5.39 13.23 -7.96
N PHE A 186 -4.96 14.05 -7.02
CA PHE A 186 -4.74 13.61 -5.63
C PHE A 186 -6.02 13.79 -4.81
N LEU A 187 -6.35 12.79 -4.01
CA LEU A 187 -7.40 12.87 -3.01
C LEU A 187 -7.00 12.14 -1.73
N ALA A 188 -7.04 12.88 -0.63
CA ALA A 188 -7.01 12.32 0.71
C ALA A 188 -8.39 12.28 1.35
N LEU A 189 -8.65 11.25 2.14
CA LEU A 189 -9.91 11.05 2.85
C LEU A 189 -9.74 11.03 4.37
N ASP A 190 -10.83 11.32 5.07
CA ASP A 190 -10.89 11.28 6.53
C ASP A 190 -11.15 9.84 7.04
N LYS A 191 -11.05 9.62 8.35
CA LYS A 191 -11.33 8.33 8.98
C LYS A 191 -12.82 7.99 8.90
N CYS A 192 -13.14 6.70 8.77
CA CYS A 192 -14.49 6.14 8.76
C CYS A 192 -15.23 6.32 10.10
N LEU A 193 -15.62 7.55 10.41
CA LEU A 193 -16.38 7.96 11.60
C LEU A 193 -17.62 8.75 11.18
N PRO A 194 -18.69 8.75 12.01
CA PRO A 194 -19.90 9.52 11.73
C PRO A 194 -19.61 11.00 11.45
N GLY A 195 -20.25 11.55 10.40
CA GLY A 195 -20.12 12.96 10.01
C GLY A 195 -18.79 13.34 9.33
N ARG A 196 -17.88 12.39 9.09
CA ARG A 196 -16.60 12.65 8.42
C ARG A 196 -16.66 12.39 6.92
N LYS A 197 -15.77 13.05 6.16
CA LYS A 197 -15.65 12.91 4.70
C LYS A 197 -14.71 11.75 4.34
N PHE A 198 -15.11 10.53 4.66
CA PHE A 198 -14.28 9.32 4.54
C PHE A 198 -14.52 8.50 3.26
N LEU A 199 -15.56 8.83 2.48
CA LEU A 199 -15.92 8.09 1.27
C LEU A 199 -16.01 9.06 0.08
N GLN A 200 -15.45 8.63 -1.04
CA GLN A 200 -15.62 9.25 -2.35
C GLN A 200 -15.87 8.14 -3.35
N VAL A 201 -16.86 8.35 -4.22
CA VAL A 201 -17.07 7.54 -5.42
C VAL A 201 -16.55 8.33 -6.61
N ILE A 202 -15.80 7.66 -7.47
CA ILE A 202 -15.27 8.22 -8.71
C ILE A 202 -15.57 7.25 -9.84
N GLU A 203 -15.73 7.80 -11.04
CA GLU A 203 -15.87 7.04 -12.27
C GLU A 203 -14.53 7.05 -12.99
N ILE A 204 -14.04 5.86 -13.33
CA ILE A 204 -12.79 5.67 -14.07
C ILE A 204 -13.16 4.88 -15.32
N GLU A 205 -12.77 5.43 -16.47
CA GLU A 205 -12.97 4.74 -17.75
C GLU A 205 -12.11 3.48 -17.78
N SER A 206 -12.73 2.34 -18.10
CA SER A 206 -12.06 1.06 -18.26
C SER A 206 -12.38 0.46 -19.62
N GLY A 207 -11.51 -0.44 -20.07
CA GLY A 207 -11.76 -1.28 -21.23
C GLY A 207 -12.89 -2.29 -20.95
N PRO A 208 -13.30 -3.06 -21.97
CA PRO A 208 -14.30 -4.11 -21.80
C PRO A 208 -13.84 -5.14 -20.75
N GLY A 209 -14.81 -5.68 -20.01
CA GLY A 209 -14.57 -6.70 -18.98
C GLY A 209 -14.04 -8.04 -19.51
N PRO A 210 -13.76 -9.01 -18.61
CA PRO A 210 -14.21 -9.05 -17.22
C PRO A 210 -13.42 -8.13 -16.28
N HIS A 211 -14.13 -7.45 -15.38
CA HIS A 211 -13.54 -6.63 -14.30
C HIS A 211 -13.18 -7.53 -13.12
N GLU A 212 -12.06 -8.20 -13.23
CA GLU A 212 -11.54 -9.14 -12.22
C GLU A 212 -10.12 -8.77 -11.79
N LEU A 213 -9.77 -9.16 -10.57
CA LEU A 213 -8.42 -8.97 -10.05
C LEU A 213 -7.46 -9.93 -10.75
N GLN A 214 -6.34 -9.40 -11.25
CA GLN A 214 -5.29 -10.13 -11.93
C GLN A 214 -3.92 -9.67 -11.42
N PHE A 215 -2.96 -10.59 -11.41
CA PHE A 215 -1.56 -10.24 -11.19
C PHE A 215 -1.03 -9.38 -12.33
N ASP A 216 -0.16 -8.45 -11.97
CA ASP A 216 0.58 -7.63 -12.91
C ASP A 216 1.91 -8.32 -13.29
N GLU A 217 2.15 -8.51 -14.60
CA GLU A 217 3.33 -9.23 -15.10
C GLU A 217 4.64 -8.52 -14.72
N GLU A 218 4.71 -7.20 -14.91
CA GLU A 218 5.89 -6.40 -14.61
C GLU A 218 6.18 -6.43 -13.10
N TRP A 219 5.18 -6.23 -12.25
CA TRP A 219 5.37 -6.28 -10.81
C TRP A 219 5.85 -7.65 -10.31
N LEU A 220 5.32 -8.74 -10.87
CA LEU A 220 5.80 -10.08 -10.56
C LEU A 220 7.26 -10.28 -11.01
N ALA A 221 7.65 -9.72 -12.15
CA ALA A 221 9.03 -9.78 -12.64
C ALA A 221 9.99 -9.01 -11.73
N ILE A 222 9.62 -7.79 -11.34
CA ILE A 222 10.36 -6.98 -10.36
C ILE A 222 10.46 -7.73 -9.02
N THR A 223 9.34 -8.24 -8.51
CA THR A 223 9.31 -9.01 -7.26
C THR A 223 10.26 -10.21 -7.32
N ARG A 224 10.25 -10.96 -8.43
CA ARG A 224 11.16 -12.08 -8.65
C ARG A 224 12.63 -11.66 -8.64
N LYS A 225 12.97 -10.57 -9.35
CA LYS A 225 14.33 -10.04 -9.46
C LYS A 225 14.93 -9.69 -8.10
N TYR A 226 14.14 -9.05 -7.23
CA TYR A 226 14.61 -8.56 -5.93
C TYR A 226 14.36 -9.51 -4.76
N ASN A 227 13.63 -10.61 -4.93
CA ASN A 227 13.25 -11.53 -3.83
C ASN A 227 14.47 -12.05 -3.05
N ALA A 228 15.56 -12.39 -3.74
CA ALA A 228 16.77 -12.94 -3.12
C ALA A 228 17.49 -11.96 -2.18
N VAL A 229 17.21 -10.64 -2.31
CA VAL A 229 17.84 -9.58 -1.52
C VAL A 229 16.86 -8.89 -0.57
N LEU A 230 15.68 -9.48 -0.31
CA LEU A 230 14.74 -9.00 0.72
C LEU A 230 15.47 -8.84 2.06
N PRO A 231 15.62 -7.61 2.59
CA PRO A 231 16.41 -7.38 3.78
C PRO A 231 15.64 -7.80 5.03
N LEU A 232 15.99 -8.95 5.62
CA LEU A 232 15.36 -9.46 6.85
C LEU A 232 16.15 -9.12 8.13
N THR A 233 16.98 -8.07 8.08
CA THR A 233 17.82 -7.62 9.19
C THR A 233 17.80 -6.09 9.30
N THR A 234 18.41 -5.53 10.35
CA THR A 234 18.52 -4.07 10.50
C THR A 234 19.41 -3.41 9.44
N ARG A 235 20.15 -4.20 8.64
CA ARG A 235 20.98 -3.71 7.55
C ARG A 235 20.12 -3.31 6.36
N ARG A 236 20.58 -2.31 5.60
CA ARG A 236 19.99 -1.93 4.31
C ARG A 236 20.04 -3.10 3.33
N ALA A 237 19.12 -3.11 2.36
CA ALA A 237 19.16 -4.05 1.23
C ALA A 237 20.52 -3.99 0.52
N ASN A 238 21.06 -5.15 0.16
CA ASN A 238 22.28 -5.26 -0.62
C ASN A 238 21.96 -5.60 -2.07
N TYR A 239 21.80 -4.57 -2.90
CA TYR A 239 21.47 -4.73 -4.32
C TYR A 239 22.58 -5.36 -5.16
N SER A 240 23.83 -5.45 -4.67
CA SER A 240 24.88 -6.21 -5.36
C SER A 240 24.60 -7.72 -5.42
N GLY A 241 23.71 -8.21 -4.55
CA GLY A 241 23.23 -9.60 -4.58
C GLY A 241 22.12 -9.86 -5.61
N VAL A 242 21.71 -8.84 -6.37
CA VAL A 242 20.77 -9.02 -7.48
C VAL A 242 21.53 -9.55 -8.67
N HIS A 243 21.37 -10.82 -8.96
CA HIS A 243 22.05 -11.52 -10.05
C HIS A 243 21.13 -11.87 -11.22
N LEU A 244 19.82 -11.70 -11.05
CA LEU A 244 18.84 -12.01 -12.08
C LEU A 244 18.73 -10.84 -13.07
N ASP A 245 18.82 -11.19 -14.35
CA ASP A 245 18.54 -10.27 -15.45
C ASP A 245 17.04 -9.93 -15.51
N THR A 246 16.73 -8.68 -15.88
CA THR A 246 15.36 -8.17 -15.96
C THR A 246 14.55 -8.97 -16.98
N GLU A 247 15.07 -9.14 -18.20
CA GLU A 247 14.33 -9.82 -19.29
C GLU A 247 14.10 -11.30 -18.96
N GLN A 248 15.07 -11.96 -18.33
CA GLN A 248 14.88 -13.32 -17.83
C GLN A 248 13.75 -13.43 -16.79
N CYS A 249 13.60 -12.42 -15.92
CA CYS A 249 12.50 -12.38 -14.95
C CYS A 249 11.15 -12.20 -15.65
N HIS A 250 11.06 -11.28 -16.61
CA HIS A 250 9.84 -11.08 -17.42
C HIS A 250 9.46 -12.34 -18.17
N GLN A 251 10.39 -12.96 -18.91
CA GLN A 251 10.11 -14.17 -19.67
C GLN A 251 9.65 -15.33 -18.77
N PHE A 252 10.27 -15.48 -17.60
CA PHE A 252 9.86 -16.49 -16.63
C PHE A 252 8.41 -16.26 -16.15
N VAL A 253 8.09 -15.02 -15.76
CA VAL A 253 6.76 -14.67 -15.24
C VAL A 253 5.71 -14.81 -16.34
N ARG A 254 5.97 -14.31 -17.54
CA ARG A 254 5.08 -14.45 -18.71
C ARG A 254 4.73 -15.91 -18.97
N ASN A 255 5.72 -16.79 -19.00
CA ASN A 255 5.50 -18.24 -19.18
C ASN A 255 4.64 -18.83 -18.04
N LYS A 256 4.84 -18.39 -16.79
CA LYS A 256 4.02 -18.83 -15.65
C LYS A 256 2.59 -18.32 -15.72
N LEU A 257 2.37 -17.07 -16.14
CA LEU A 257 1.04 -16.50 -16.31
C LEU A 257 0.28 -17.14 -17.48
N GLN A 258 0.96 -17.48 -18.58
CA GLN A 258 0.35 -18.22 -19.70
C GLN A 258 -0.11 -19.63 -19.30
N THR A 259 0.61 -20.29 -18.39
CA THR A 259 0.31 -21.67 -17.97
C THR A 259 -0.69 -21.75 -16.83
N ARG A 260 -0.62 -20.85 -15.84
CA ARG A 260 -1.45 -20.87 -14.62
C ARG A 260 -2.58 -19.83 -14.64
N GLY A 261 -2.57 -18.89 -15.57
CA GLY A 261 -3.46 -17.74 -15.59
C GLY A 261 -3.06 -16.65 -14.60
N SER A 262 -3.57 -15.44 -14.80
CA SER A 262 -3.22 -14.24 -14.01
C SER A 262 -4.07 -14.01 -12.76
N LYS A 263 -5.20 -14.72 -12.59
CA LYS A 263 -6.06 -14.57 -11.40
C LYS A 263 -5.27 -14.87 -10.10
N PRO A 264 -5.42 -14.13 -9.00
CA PRO A 264 -4.84 -14.52 -7.72
C PRO A 264 -5.25 -15.92 -7.26
N PHE A 265 -4.52 -16.48 -6.30
CA PHE A 265 -4.98 -17.69 -5.60
C PHE A 265 -6.25 -17.39 -4.80
N GLU A 266 -7.05 -18.40 -4.51
CA GLU A 266 -8.25 -18.23 -3.67
C GLU A 266 -7.84 -17.99 -2.21
N PHE A 267 -8.75 -17.41 -1.42
CA PHE A 267 -8.52 -17.23 0.02
C PHE A 267 -8.33 -18.57 0.73
N VAL A 268 -7.33 -18.64 1.60
CA VAL A 268 -7.10 -19.77 2.50
C VAL A 268 -6.87 -19.22 3.91
N GLN A 269 -7.57 -19.79 4.89
CA GLN A 269 -7.34 -19.46 6.29
C GLN A 269 -5.99 -20.02 6.74
N THR A 270 -5.11 -19.14 7.21
CA THR A 270 -3.78 -19.49 7.74
C THR A 270 -3.72 -19.52 9.27
N ALA A 271 -4.75 -19.02 9.95
CA ALA A 271 -4.84 -18.94 11.40
C ALA A 271 -6.27 -19.26 11.90
N PRO A 272 -6.43 -19.66 13.18
CA PRO A 272 -7.75 -19.82 13.78
C PRO A 272 -8.55 -18.51 13.80
N CYS A 273 -9.87 -18.61 13.63
CA CYS A 273 -10.75 -17.45 13.77
C CYS A 273 -10.78 -16.95 15.21
N TYR A 274 -10.74 -15.63 15.39
CA TYR A 274 -10.95 -15.02 16.71
C TYR A 274 -12.36 -15.34 17.22
N ASN A 275 -12.44 -15.88 18.44
CA ASN A 275 -13.71 -16.17 19.11
C ASN A 275 -13.90 -15.21 20.30
N PRO A 276 -14.87 -14.27 20.23
CA PRO A 276 -15.10 -13.32 21.32
C PRO A 276 -15.61 -13.98 22.62
N SER A 277 -16.17 -15.19 22.54
CA SER A 277 -16.63 -15.96 23.71
C SER A 277 -15.50 -16.71 24.44
N HIS A 278 -14.37 -16.92 23.75
CA HIS A 278 -13.16 -17.53 24.32
C HIS A 278 -11.95 -16.69 23.94
N PRO A 279 -11.79 -15.48 24.53
CA PRO A 279 -10.61 -14.68 24.28
C PRO A 279 -9.38 -15.47 24.72
N VAL A 280 -8.44 -15.68 23.80
CA VAL A 280 -7.11 -16.20 24.13
C VAL A 280 -6.54 -15.27 25.21
N ALA A 281 -6.09 -15.83 26.33
CA ALA A 281 -5.57 -15.05 27.44
C ALA A 281 -4.50 -14.07 26.94
N ASN A 282 -4.72 -12.78 27.18
CA ASN A 282 -3.78 -11.71 26.88
C ASN A 282 -2.55 -11.84 27.79
N ASP A 283 -1.63 -12.74 27.47
CA ASP A 283 -0.25 -12.55 27.86
C ASP A 283 0.41 -11.64 26.82
N VAL A 284 0.34 -10.33 27.11
CA VAL A 284 1.14 -9.21 26.55
C VAL A 284 0.82 -8.89 25.06
N PHE A 285 0.12 -7.81 24.67
CA PHE A 285 0.35 -6.39 24.93
C PHE A 285 -0.93 -5.56 24.66
N HIS A 286 -1.27 -4.64 25.56
CA HIS A 286 -2.17 -3.51 25.30
C HIS A 286 -1.35 -2.30 24.82
N GLY A 287 -1.81 -1.64 23.75
CA GLY A 287 -1.28 -0.33 23.30
C GLY A 287 -1.33 -0.16 21.80
#